data_AF-A0A0G0JZF5-F1
#
_entry.id   AF-A0A0G0JZF5-F1
#
_cell.length_a   1.000
_cell.length_b   1.000
_cell.length_c   1.000
_cell.angle_alpha   90.00
_cell.angle_beta   90.00
_cell.angle_gamma   90.00
#
_symmetry.space_group_name_H-M   'P 1'
#
loop_
_entity.id
_entity.type
_entity.pdbx_description
1 polymer ?
#
loop_
_entity_poly.entity_id
_entity_poly.type
_entity_poly.pdbx_seq_one_letter_code
_entity_poly.pdbx_strand_id
1 'polypeptide(L)'
;MEILQSEIDELEEEALSKNKYSDNELLEIFPEAIPCLKRKLGFLKMEVKAREFEVLKLLSRIYSRTLQNSFAQWFYLEVVKVLRCEDIDDSKKEISKLKFLLFPPKEIKGKITPTEIQRAKDRDFHDLLEFNRQGFAFCPFHQEKTKSFHLYKNKCKCFGCGKSVDTIQFIMETKGLTFPEAVMELSK
;
A
#
# COMPACT_ATOMS: atom_id res chain seq x y z
N MET A 1 27.81 -32.62 0.45
CA MET A 1 27.08 -31.60 1.22
C MET A 1 26.18 -30.77 0.33
N GLU A 2 26.62 -30.33 -0.86
CA GLU A 2 25.74 -29.62 -1.82
C GLU A 2 24.53 -30.43 -2.30
N ILE A 3 24.70 -31.73 -2.57
CA ILE A 3 23.61 -32.62 -3.01
C ILE A 3 22.50 -32.77 -1.95
N LEU A 4 22.88 -32.77 -0.67
CA LEU A 4 21.92 -32.82 0.44
C LEU A 4 21.16 -31.50 0.58
N GLN A 5 21.81 -30.37 0.29
CA GLN A 5 21.15 -29.07 0.37
C GLN A 5 20.13 -28.91 -0.78
N SER A 6 20.48 -29.32 -2.00
CA SER A 6 19.55 -29.28 -3.13
C SER A 6 18.34 -30.21 -2.95
N GLU A 7 18.53 -31.38 -2.35
CA GLU A 7 17.42 -32.30 -2.04
C GLU A 7 16.51 -31.74 -0.93
N ILE A 8 17.07 -31.03 0.06
CA ILE A 8 16.29 -30.33 1.09
C ILE A 8 15.51 -29.17 0.47
N ASP A 9 16.14 -28.37 -0.37
CA ASP A 9 15.52 -27.21 -1.01
C ASP A 9 14.37 -27.65 -1.95
N GLU A 10 14.52 -28.76 -2.70
CA GLU A 10 13.45 -29.33 -3.52
C GLU A 10 12.27 -29.86 -2.68
N LEU A 11 12.55 -30.51 -1.54
CA LEU A 11 11.51 -30.99 -0.62
C LEU A 11 10.77 -29.83 0.07
N GLU A 12 11.47 -28.74 0.39
CA GLU A 12 10.89 -27.52 0.94
C GLU A 12 10.00 -26.80 -0.10
N GLU A 13 10.44 -26.69 -1.35
CA GLU A 13 9.63 -26.15 -2.44
C GLU A 13 8.37 -27.00 -2.70
N GLU A 14 8.49 -28.31 -2.68
CA GLU A 14 7.36 -29.22 -2.88
C GLU A 14 6.35 -29.12 -1.71
N ALA A 15 6.83 -28.97 -0.47
CA ALA A 15 6.00 -28.76 0.72
C ALA A 15 5.30 -27.40 0.73
N LEU A 16 5.98 -26.32 0.29
CA LEU A 16 5.37 -24.99 0.14
C LEU A 16 4.30 -24.99 -0.96
N SER A 17 4.52 -25.70 -2.06
CA SER A 17 3.54 -25.82 -3.15
C SER A 17 2.28 -26.61 -2.78
N LYS A 18 2.38 -27.46 -1.75
CA LYS A 18 1.33 -28.36 -1.26
C LYS A 18 0.56 -27.81 -0.06
N ASN A 19 0.71 -26.53 0.31
CA ASN A 19 -0.08 -26.02 1.43
C ASN A 19 -1.57 -25.96 1.05
N LYS A 20 -2.29 -27.01 1.44
CA LYS A 20 -3.68 -27.27 1.06
C LYS A 20 -4.68 -26.28 1.67
N TYR A 21 -4.26 -25.57 2.73
CA TYR A 21 -5.11 -24.69 3.51
C TYR A 21 -4.56 -23.27 3.50
N SER A 22 -5.44 -22.30 3.29
CA SER A 22 -5.17 -20.88 3.48
C SER A 22 -5.03 -20.51 4.96
N ASP A 23 -4.40 -19.37 5.25
CA ASP A 23 -4.23 -18.87 6.63
C ASP A 23 -5.57 -18.75 7.39
N ASN A 24 -6.65 -18.40 6.68
CA ASN A 24 -7.99 -18.33 7.29
C ASN A 24 -8.54 -19.71 7.65
N GLU A 25 -8.41 -20.69 6.74
CA GLU A 25 -8.83 -22.07 6.98
C GLU A 25 -8.04 -22.68 8.14
N LEU A 26 -6.75 -22.37 8.25
CA LEU A 26 -5.93 -22.78 9.39
C LEU A 26 -6.43 -22.20 10.71
N LEU A 27 -6.93 -20.97 10.75
CA LEU A 27 -7.50 -20.40 11.98
C LEU A 27 -8.87 -20.97 12.36
N GLU A 28 -9.64 -21.42 11.37
CA GLU A 28 -10.89 -22.15 11.63
C GLU A 28 -10.60 -23.53 12.24
N ILE A 29 -9.57 -24.21 11.74
CA ILE A 29 -9.13 -25.52 12.24
C ILE A 29 -8.46 -25.38 13.63
N PHE A 30 -7.67 -24.32 13.85
CA PHE A 30 -6.86 -24.09 15.06
C PHE A 30 -7.18 -22.74 15.74
N PRO A 31 -8.39 -22.54 16.30
CA PRO A 31 -8.79 -21.28 16.91
C PRO A 31 -7.93 -20.88 18.13
N GLU A 32 -7.30 -21.83 18.81
CA GLU A 32 -6.36 -21.62 19.92
C GLU A 32 -5.09 -20.87 19.49
N ALA A 33 -4.79 -20.81 18.19
CA ALA A 33 -3.70 -20.00 17.66
C ALA A 33 -4.00 -18.50 17.72
N ILE A 34 -5.27 -18.09 17.71
CA ILE A 34 -5.71 -16.69 17.65
C ILE A 34 -5.12 -15.85 18.81
N PRO A 35 -5.19 -16.27 20.10
CA PRO A 35 -4.54 -15.56 21.20
C PRO A 35 -3.03 -15.41 21.02
N CYS A 36 -2.33 -16.43 20.48
CA CYS A 36 -0.89 -16.38 20.24
C CYS A 36 -0.55 -15.36 19.16
N LEU A 37 -1.29 -15.35 18.05
CA LEU A 37 -1.13 -14.38 16.96
C LEU A 37 -1.45 -12.96 17.41
N LYS A 38 -2.48 -12.75 18.24
CA LYS A 38 -2.76 -11.43 18.85
C LYS A 38 -1.59 -10.95 19.70
N ARG A 39 -0.96 -11.85 20.46
CA ARG A 39 0.21 -11.55 21.28
C ARG A 39 1.42 -11.20 20.40
N LYS A 40 1.70 -12.00 19.35
CA LYS A 40 2.74 -11.72 18.34
C LYS A 40 2.54 -10.35 17.70
N LEU A 41 1.31 -10.04 17.29
CA LEU A 41 0.95 -8.73 16.74
C LEU A 41 1.22 -7.58 17.73
N GLY A 42 0.92 -7.78 19.01
CA GLY A 42 1.22 -6.83 20.07
C GLY A 42 2.73 -6.59 20.23
N PHE A 43 3.51 -7.66 20.31
CA PHE A 43 4.98 -7.59 20.41
C PHE A 43 5.60 -6.89 19.21
N LEU A 44 5.26 -7.29 17.99
CA LEU A 44 5.79 -6.67 16.77
C LEU A 44 5.48 -5.17 16.72
N LYS A 45 4.26 -4.75 17.10
CA LYS A 45 3.90 -3.32 17.16
C LYS A 45 4.76 -2.57 18.17
N MET A 46 5.02 -3.16 19.34
CA MET A 46 5.83 -2.54 20.37
C MET A 46 7.30 -2.43 19.93
N GLU A 47 7.83 -3.49 19.32
CA GLU A 47 9.18 -3.54 18.80
C GLU A 47 9.41 -2.52 17.68
N VAL A 48 8.49 -2.46 16.69
CA VAL A 48 8.55 -1.46 15.63
C VAL A 48 8.56 -0.05 16.21
N LYS A 49 7.67 0.27 17.15
CA LYS A 49 7.64 1.58 17.80
C LYS A 49 8.96 1.91 18.51
N ALA A 50 9.54 0.94 19.22
CA ALA A 50 10.82 1.14 19.90
C ALA A 50 11.94 1.42 18.90
N ARG A 51 12.02 0.65 17.81
CA ARG A 51 13.01 0.86 16.74
C ARG A 51 12.81 2.20 16.02
N GLU A 52 11.58 2.57 15.70
CA GLU A 52 11.26 3.89 15.11
C GLU A 52 11.71 5.02 16.04
N PHE A 53 11.53 4.88 17.35
CA PHE A 53 11.99 5.86 18.32
C PHE A 53 13.53 5.98 18.35
N GLU A 54 14.26 4.87 18.25
CA GLU A 54 15.72 4.89 18.14
C GLU A 54 16.21 5.54 16.84
N VAL A 55 15.52 5.28 15.72
CA VAL A 55 15.77 5.97 14.44
C VAL A 55 15.56 7.48 14.59
N LEU A 56 14.48 7.92 15.22
CA LEU A 56 14.21 9.35 15.45
C LEU A 56 15.29 10.02 16.30
N LYS A 57 15.80 9.35 17.34
CA LYS A 57 16.93 9.84 18.15
C LYS A 57 18.20 10.00 17.31
N LEU A 58 18.49 9.02 16.46
CA LEU A 58 19.66 9.05 15.58
C LEU A 58 19.53 10.19 14.57
N LEU A 59 18.36 10.35 13.95
CA LEU A 59 18.07 11.44 13.03
C LEU A 59 18.28 12.80 13.72
N SER A 60 17.71 13.03 14.90
CA SER A 60 17.91 14.27 15.67
C SER A 60 19.39 14.58 15.92
N ARG A 61 20.21 13.56 16.23
CA ARG A 61 21.67 13.70 16.39
C ARG A 61 22.41 14.02 15.09
N ILE A 62 21.98 13.44 13.97
CA ILE A 62 22.55 13.74 12.64
C ILE A 62 22.25 15.19 12.29
N TYR A 63 20.98 15.58 12.35
CA TYR A 63 20.53 16.93 12.04
C TYR A 63 21.30 17.97 12.87
N SER A 64 21.46 17.78 14.17
CA SER A 64 22.20 18.75 15.01
C SER A 64 23.69 18.88 14.68
N ARG A 65 24.30 17.86 14.06
CA ARG A 65 25.73 17.84 13.69
C ARG A 65 26.00 18.25 12.24
N THR A 66 25.03 18.12 11.36
CA THR A 66 25.19 18.37 9.91
C THR A 66 24.46 19.62 9.41
N LEU A 67 23.95 20.48 10.32
CA LEU A 67 23.12 21.65 10.01
C LEU A 67 23.61 22.55 8.86
N GLN A 68 24.92 22.64 8.63
CA GLN A 68 25.51 23.48 7.57
C GLN A 68 26.02 22.70 6.34
N ASN A 69 25.93 21.37 6.33
CA ASN A 69 26.44 20.54 5.24
C ASN A 69 25.32 19.65 4.69
N SER A 70 24.69 20.14 3.62
CA SER A 70 23.58 19.47 2.94
C SER A 70 23.95 18.08 2.41
N PHE A 71 25.20 17.90 1.93
CA PHE A 71 25.68 16.61 1.45
C PHE A 71 25.84 15.60 2.59
N ALA A 72 26.47 16.00 3.70
CA ALA A 72 26.62 15.14 4.87
C ALA A 72 25.25 14.77 5.45
N GLN A 73 24.34 15.73 5.53
CA GLN A 73 22.96 15.49 5.97
C GLN A 73 22.28 14.45 5.07
N TRP A 74 22.29 14.64 3.75
CA TRP A 74 21.71 13.68 2.79
C TRP A 74 22.34 12.28 2.93
N PHE A 75 23.67 12.20 2.97
CA PHE A 75 24.41 10.94 3.04
C PHE A 75 24.04 10.15 4.30
N TYR A 76 24.05 10.79 5.46
CA TYR A 76 23.71 10.12 6.72
C TYR A 76 22.22 9.76 6.80
N LEU A 77 21.32 10.53 6.19
CA LEU A 77 19.91 10.14 6.08
C LEU A 77 19.74 8.85 5.27
N GLU A 78 20.49 8.71 4.17
CA GLU A 78 20.42 7.51 3.34
C GLU A 78 21.00 6.27 4.05
N VAL A 79 22.12 6.44 4.76
CA VAL A 79 22.71 5.41 5.62
C VAL A 79 21.72 4.93 6.68
N VAL A 80 20.96 5.83 7.31
CA VAL A 80 19.93 5.46 8.31
C VAL A 80 18.81 4.64 7.67
N LYS A 81 18.35 5.00 6.47
CA LYS A 81 17.33 4.21 5.77
C LYS A 81 17.79 2.79 5.53
N VAL A 82 19.00 2.61 4.98
CA VAL A 82 19.51 1.28 4.64
C VAL A 82 19.79 0.45 5.90
N LEU A 83 20.51 0.99 6.87
CA LEU A 83 20.98 0.19 8.01
C LEU A 83 19.95 -0.02 9.12
N ARG A 84 18.88 0.78 9.17
CA ARG A 84 17.96 0.80 10.33
C ARG A 84 16.48 0.65 9.97
N CYS A 85 16.07 0.84 8.72
CA CYS A 85 14.66 0.78 8.34
C CYS A 85 14.24 -0.53 7.67
N GLU A 86 15.15 -1.33 7.10
CA GLU A 86 14.80 -2.57 6.39
C GLU A 86 14.03 -3.56 7.30
N ASP A 87 14.58 -3.88 8.47
CA ASP A 87 13.90 -4.72 9.47
C ASP A 87 12.56 -4.14 9.96
N ILE A 88 12.44 -2.81 9.99
CA ILE A 88 11.22 -2.12 10.42
C ILE A 88 10.13 -2.32 9.36
N ASP A 89 10.49 -2.22 8.08
CA ASP A 89 9.56 -2.39 6.96
C ASP A 89 9.06 -3.83 6.87
N ASP A 90 9.93 -4.83 7.06
CA ASP A 90 9.51 -6.22 7.09
C ASP A 90 8.60 -6.53 8.28
N SER A 91 8.93 -5.98 9.45
CA SER A 91 8.05 -6.06 10.63
C SER A 91 6.69 -5.39 10.38
N LYS A 92 6.65 -4.26 9.65
CA LYS A 92 5.41 -3.58 9.26
C LYS A 92 4.58 -4.41 8.27
N LYS A 93 5.21 -5.09 7.31
CA LYS A 93 4.53 -6.02 6.40
C LYS A 93 3.89 -7.17 7.20
N GLU A 94 4.63 -7.77 8.11
CA GLU A 94 4.14 -8.85 8.97
C GLU A 94 2.97 -8.39 9.87
N ILE A 95 3.09 -7.22 10.50
CA ILE A 95 1.99 -6.59 11.25
C ILE A 95 0.74 -6.43 10.37
N SER A 96 0.92 -6.03 9.12
CA SER A 96 -0.18 -5.81 8.19
C SER A 96 -0.88 -7.13 7.82
N LYS A 97 -0.11 -8.18 7.54
CA LYS A 97 -0.62 -9.54 7.32
C LYS A 97 -1.42 -10.04 8.52
N LEU A 98 -0.82 -10.00 9.71
CA LEU A 98 -1.48 -10.43 10.96
C LEU A 98 -2.73 -9.60 11.29
N LYS A 99 -2.72 -8.29 11.02
CA LYS A 99 -3.92 -7.45 11.18
C LYS A 99 -5.04 -7.89 10.25
N PHE A 100 -4.73 -8.11 8.98
CA PHE A 100 -5.72 -8.54 8.01
C PHE A 100 -6.33 -9.90 8.37
N LEU A 101 -5.47 -10.83 8.80
CA LEU A 101 -5.88 -12.17 9.22
C LEU A 101 -6.76 -12.15 10.49
N LEU A 102 -6.35 -11.42 11.53
CA LEU A 102 -7.06 -11.39 12.82
C LEU A 102 -8.26 -10.45 12.84
N PHE A 103 -8.23 -9.42 12.01
CA PHE A 103 -9.22 -8.34 11.94
C PHE A 103 -9.50 -8.03 10.48
N PRO A 104 -10.11 -8.95 9.73
CA PRO A 104 -10.45 -8.70 8.35
C PRO A 104 -11.35 -7.45 8.27
N PRO A 105 -11.14 -6.58 7.27
CA PRO A 105 -12.01 -5.42 7.09
C PRO A 105 -13.46 -5.91 7.02
N LYS A 106 -14.35 -5.28 7.80
CA LYS A 106 -15.77 -5.61 7.79
C LYS A 106 -16.27 -5.56 6.35
N GLU A 107 -16.98 -6.60 5.90
CA GLU A 107 -17.71 -6.55 4.64
C GLU A 107 -18.55 -5.27 4.65
N ILE A 108 -18.31 -4.39 3.67
CA ILE A 108 -19.13 -3.18 3.52
C ILE A 108 -20.54 -3.66 3.19
N LYS A 109 -21.53 -3.22 3.99
CA LYS A 109 -22.94 -3.54 3.74
C LYS A 109 -23.32 -3.04 2.34
N GLY A 110 -23.78 -3.96 1.49
CA GLY A 110 -23.96 -3.75 0.06
C GLY A 110 -22.80 -4.38 -0.70
N LYS A 111 -22.90 -5.68 -1.01
CA LYS A 111 -21.92 -6.40 -1.82
C LYS A 111 -21.85 -5.75 -3.19
N ILE A 112 -20.88 -4.88 -3.38
CA ILE A 112 -20.53 -4.38 -4.71
C ILE A 112 -20.11 -5.59 -5.52
N THR A 113 -20.88 -5.87 -6.55
CA THR A 113 -20.64 -6.95 -7.50
C THR A 113 -19.43 -6.61 -8.36
N PRO A 114 -18.65 -7.62 -8.81
CA PRO A 114 -17.55 -7.38 -9.76
C PRO A 114 -18.02 -6.63 -11.01
N THR A 115 -19.27 -6.82 -11.41
CA THR A 115 -19.91 -6.11 -12.53
C THR A 115 -20.11 -4.62 -12.26
N GLU A 116 -20.45 -4.20 -11.04
CA GLU A 116 -20.56 -2.79 -10.67
C GLU A 116 -19.19 -2.10 -10.66
N ILE A 117 -18.15 -2.79 -10.18
CA ILE A 117 -16.77 -2.28 -10.23
C ILE A 117 -16.35 -2.07 -11.68
N GLN A 118 -16.65 -3.05 -12.55
CA GLN A 118 -16.27 -2.95 -13.96
C GLN A 118 -17.02 -1.80 -14.64
N ARG A 119 -18.33 -1.65 -14.41
CA ARG A 119 -19.11 -0.50 -14.91
C ARG A 119 -18.55 0.84 -14.43
N ALA A 120 -18.17 0.93 -13.15
CA ALA A 120 -17.55 2.14 -12.61
C ALA A 120 -16.21 2.46 -13.28
N LYS A 121 -15.39 1.45 -13.61
CA LYS A 121 -14.14 1.59 -14.35
C LYS A 121 -14.34 1.96 -15.82
N ASP A 122 -15.44 1.52 -16.42
CA ASP A 122 -15.76 1.75 -17.83
C ASP A 122 -16.48 3.08 -18.07
N ARG A 123 -16.79 3.84 -17.01
CA ARG A 123 -17.40 5.17 -17.15
C ARG A 123 -16.48 6.10 -17.93
N ASP A 124 -17.06 6.90 -18.83
CA ASP A 124 -16.28 7.84 -19.63
C ASP A 124 -15.76 8.98 -18.73
N PHE A 125 -14.47 9.27 -18.83
CA PHE A 125 -13.84 10.37 -18.10
C PHE A 125 -14.36 11.74 -18.54
N HIS A 126 -14.92 11.86 -19.75
CA HIS A 126 -15.56 13.10 -20.21
C HIS A 126 -16.79 13.47 -19.39
N ASP A 127 -17.44 12.50 -18.71
CA ASP A 127 -18.54 12.77 -17.78
C ASP A 127 -18.05 13.36 -16.43
N LEU A 128 -16.77 13.21 -16.13
CA LEU A 128 -16.18 13.55 -14.84
C LEU A 128 -15.33 14.82 -14.89
N LEU A 129 -14.76 15.14 -16.05
CA LEU A 129 -13.86 16.27 -16.24
C LEU A 129 -13.87 16.75 -17.69
N GLU A 130 -13.79 18.07 -17.88
CA GLU A 130 -13.70 18.66 -19.21
C GLU A 130 -12.27 18.63 -19.75
N PHE A 131 -12.10 18.02 -20.93
CA PHE A 131 -10.84 17.97 -21.68
C PHE A 131 -10.88 18.90 -22.89
N ASN A 132 -9.73 19.43 -23.28
CA ASN A 132 -9.60 20.09 -24.59
C ASN A 132 -9.57 19.08 -25.74
N ARG A 133 -9.53 19.56 -26.99
CA ARG A 133 -9.45 18.71 -28.19
C ARG A 133 -8.24 17.77 -28.24
N GLN A 134 -7.20 18.04 -27.45
CA GLN A 134 -5.98 17.24 -27.37
C GLN A 134 -6.00 16.25 -26.19
N GLY A 135 -7.10 16.16 -25.44
CA GLY A 135 -7.23 15.27 -24.29
C GLY A 135 -6.59 15.79 -22.99
N PHE A 136 -6.29 17.08 -22.89
CA PHE A 136 -5.69 17.71 -21.71
C PHE A 136 -6.69 18.54 -20.88
N ALA A 137 -6.55 18.46 -19.56
CA ALA A 137 -7.28 19.22 -18.55
C ALA A 137 -6.32 19.79 -17.49
N PHE A 138 -6.83 20.70 -16.65
CA PHE A 138 -6.13 21.11 -15.43
C PHE A 138 -6.20 19.98 -14.41
N CYS A 139 -5.08 19.71 -13.74
CA CYS A 139 -4.99 18.65 -12.74
C CYS A 139 -5.84 18.98 -11.50
N PRO A 140 -6.80 18.13 -11.11
CA PRO A 140 -7.62 18.38 -9.92
C PRO A 140 -6.89 18.14 -8.59
N PHE A 141 -5.66 17.61 -8.65
CA PHE A 141 -4.90 17.19 -7.48
C PHE A 141 -3.79 18.16 -7.07
N HIS A 142 -3.48 19.16 -7.90
CA HIS A 142 -2.52 20.20 -7.58
C HIS A 142 -2.80 21.46 -8.40
N GLN A 143 -2.40 22.61 -7.88
CA GLN A 143 -2.62 23.87 -8.56
C GLN A 143 -1.54 24.09 -9.63
N GLU A 144 -1.97 24.27 -10.88
CA GLU A 144 -1.09 24.50 -12.02
C GLU A 144 -1.63 25.59 -12.95
N LYS A 145 -0.73 26.22 -13.72
CA LYS A 145 -1.09 27.26 -14.72
C LYS A 145 -1.28 26.70 -16.13
N THR A 146 -0.75 25.51 -16.40
CA THR A 146 -0.82 24.84 -17.70
C THR A 146 -1.49 23.49 -17.53
N LYS A 147 -2.34 23.08 -18.48
CA LYS A 147 -3.02 21.79 -18.45
C LYS A 147 -2.01 20.65 -18.57
N SER A 148 -1.83 19.86 -17.51
CA SER A 148 -0.92 18.70 -17.53
C SER A 148 -1.61 17.36 -17.32
N PHE A 149 -2.94 17.36 -17.15
CA PHE A 149 -3.73 16.16 -16.91
C PHE A 149 -4.26 15.58 -18.21
N HIS A 150 -3.69 14.47 -18.69
CA HIS A 150 -4.00 13.88 -19.98
C HIS A 150 -4.80 12.58 -19.86
N LEU A 151 -5.85 12.44 -20.67
CA LEU A 151 -6.67 11.24 -20.77
C LEU A 151 -6.05 10.19 -21.71
N TYR A 152 -5.87 8.97 -21.21
CA TYR A 152 -5.38 7.80 -21.93
C TYR A 152 -6.39 6.66 -21.82
N LYS A 153 -7.22 6.47 -22.86
CA LYS A 153 -8.33 5.50 -22.84
C LYS A 153 -9.24 5.77 -21.63
N ASN A 154 -9.22 4.92 -20.60
CA ASN A 154 -10.03 5.06 -19.37
C ASN A 154 -9.20 5.43 -18.14
N LYS A 155 -8.01 6.02 -18.31
CA LYS A 155 -7.15 6.48 -17.20
C LYS A 155 -6.61 7.85 -17.49
N CYS A 156 -6.41 8.65 -16.45
CA CYS A 156 -5.78 9.95 -16.57
C CYS A 156 -4.41 9.97 -15.90
N LYS A 157 -3.47 10.70 -16.50
CA LYS A 157 -2.14 10.94 -15.93
C LYS A 157 -1.81 12.42 -15.94
N CYS A 158 -1.36 12.92 -14.79
CA CYS A 158 -0.79 14.25 -14.64
C CYS A 158 0.72 14.23 -14.92
N PHE A 159 1.18 15.05 -15.86
CA PHE A 159 2.60 15.23 -16.13
C PHE A 159 3.28 16.22 -15.17
N GLY A 160 2.52 17.09 -14.50
CA GLY A 160 3.05 18.03 -13.50
C GLY A 160 3.36 17.37 -12.15
N CYS A 161 2.41 16.63 -11.58
CA CYS A 161 2.57 15.99 -10.26
C CYS A 161 2.79 14.47 -10.29
N GLY A 162 2.74 13.85 -11.48
CA GLY A 162 2.99 12.42 -11.66
C GLY A 162 1.82 11.49 -11.29
N LYS A 163 0.70 12.01 -10.77
CA LYS A 163 -0.47 11.18 -10.44
C LYS A 163 -1.04 10.47 -11.66
N SER A 164 -1.42 9.22 -11.49
CA SER A 164 -2.11 8.40 -12.48
C SER A 164 -3.30 7.74 -11.83
N VAL A 165 -4.51 7.99 -12.34
CA VAL A 165 -5.76 7.55 -11.72
C VAL A 165 -6.73 6.95 -12.74
N ASP A 166 -7.52 5.98 -12.31
CA ASP A 166 -8.76 5.58 -12.99
C ASP A 166 -9.97 6.39 -12.48
N THR A 167 -11.15 6.14 -13.04
CA THR A 167 -12.40 6.84 -12.68
C THR A 167 -12.76 6.69 -11.21
N ILE A 168 -12.55 5.49 -10.63
CA ILE A 168 -12.84 5.22 -9.23
C ILE A 168 -11.88 6.00 -8.33
N GLN A 169 -10.57 5.91 -8.58
CA GLN A 169 -9.55 6.65 -7.83
C GLN A 169 -9.76 8.16 -7.93
N PHE A 170 -10.12 8.65 -9.12
CA PHE A 170 -10.46 10.05 -9.33
C PHE A 170 -11.59 10.52 -8.40
N ILE A 171 -12.70 9.78 -8.34
CA ILE A 171 -13.83 10.10 -7.48
C ILE A 171 -13.49 9.98 -6.00
N MET A 172 -12.75 8.94 -5.61
CA MET A 172 -12.31 8.77 -4.21
C MET A 172 -11.52 9.99 -3.72
N GLU A 173 -10.56 10.46 -4.52
CA GLU A 173 -9.69 11.56 -4.11
C GLU A 173 -10.36 12.93 -4.23
N THR A 174 -11.14 13.18 -5.28
CA THR A 174 -11.80 14.48 -5.50
C THR A 174 -13.01 14.70 -4.60
N LYS A 175 -13.74 13.62 -4.25
CA LYS A 175 -14.92 13.69 -3.36
C LYS A 175 -14.67 13.18 -1.94
N GLY A 176 -13.47 12.68 -1.64
CA GLY A 176 -13.13 12.13 -0.31
C GLY A 176 -13.93 10.86 0.05
N LEU A 177 -14.33 10.08 -0.95
CA LEU A 177 -15.17 8.90 -0.78
C LEU A 177 -14.33 7.64 -0.56
N THR A 178 -14.87 6.68 0.18
CA THR A 178 -14.32 5.32 0.25
C THR A 178 -14.54 4.58 -1.07
N PHE A 179 -13.78 3.51 -1.34
CA PHE A 179 -13.93 2.72 -2.56
C PHE A 179 -15.39 2.29 -2.84
N PRO A 180 -16.15 1.79 -1.86
CA PRO A 180 -17.53 1.40 -2.10
C PRO A 180 -18.45 2.56 -2.46
N GLU A 181 -18.30 3.68 -1.76
CA GLU A 181 -19.06 4.90 -2.02
C GLU A 181 -18.75 5.45 -3.42
N ALA A 182 -17.48 5.41 -3.84
CA ALA A 182 -17.08 5.83 -5.18
C ALA A 182 -17.66 4.94 -6.28
N VAL A 183 -17.69 3.61 -6.10
CA VAL A 183 -18.32 2.69 -7.07
C VAL A 183 -19.82 2.93 -7.14
N MET A 184 -20.51 3.11 -6.01
CA MET A 184 -21.93 3.43 -5.99
C MET A 184 -22.23 4.78 -6.65
N GLU A 185 -21.40 5.79 -6.41
CA GLU A 185 -21.51 7.11 -7.05
C GLU A 185 -21.33 7.03 -8.56
N LEU A 186 -20.39 6.22 -9.03
CA LEU A 186 -20.14 6.00 -10.45
C LEU A 186 -21.21 5.12 -11.12
N SER A 187 -22.03 4.42 -10.34
CA SER A 187 -23.11 3.55 -10.83
C SER A 187 -24.47 4.25 -10.91
N LYS A 188 -24.56 5.51 -10.49
CA LYS A 188 -25.72 6.40 -10.71
C LYS A 188 -25.67 7.02 -12.10
#